data_AF-A0ABD5R1C1-F1
#
_entry.id   AF-A0ABD5R1C1-F1
#
_cell.length_a   1.000
_cell.length_b   1.000
_cell.length_c   1.000
_cell.angle_alpha   90.00
_cell.angle_beta   90.00
_cell.angle_gamma   90.00
#
_symmetry.space_group_name_H-M   'P 1'
#
loop_
_entity.id
_entity.type
_entity.pdbx_description
1 polymer ?
#
loop_
_entity_poly.entity_id
_entity_poly.type
_entity_poly.pdbx_seq_one_letter_code
_entity_poly.pdbx_strand_id
1 'polypeptide(L)'
;MPSTATRKTIDVRELGFEPNGSFGTDVDVQVDDAGDETVVEVAYEGWVWTLEFDKYGQLTDAPTDSSPAWLGPVIKKADPALKVC
;
A
#
# COMPACT_ATOMS: atom_id res chain seq x y z
N MET A 1 21.83 4.70 6.99
CA MET A 1 21.26 3.44 7.51
C MET A 1 20.77 2.65 6.31
N PRO A 2 20.79 1.31 6.31
CA PRO A 2 20.22 0.55 5.20
C PRO A 2 18.70 0.75 5.21
N SER A 3 18.18 1.49 4.23
CA SER A 3 16.74 1.52 3.98
C SER A 3 16.32 0.13 3.50
N THR A 4 15.30 -0.45 4.12
CA THR A 4 14.81 -1.77 3.72
C THR A 4 13.60 -1.55 2.82
N ALA A 5 13.79 -1.73 1.52
CA ALA A 5 12.71 -1.72 0.55
C ALA A 5 12.17 -3.14 0.36
N THR A 6 10.94 -3.38 0.81
CA THR A 6 10.22 -4.64 0.62
C THR A 6 9.14 -4.45 -0.45
N ARG A 7 9.25 -5.19 -1.56
CA ARG A 7 8.24 -5.18 -2.63
C ARG A 7 7.38 -6.44 -2.57
N LYS A 8 6.07 -6.29 -2.63
CA LYS A 8 5.07 -7.36 -2.61
C LYS A 8 4.01 -7.12 -3.67
N THR A 9 3.65 -8.17 -4.39
CA THR A 9 2.49 -8.12 -5.31
C THR A 9 1.32 -8.80 -4.62
N ILE A 10 0.19 -8.11 -4.50
CA ILE A 10 -1.02 -8.58 -3.83
C ILE A 10 -2.17 -8.57 -4.83
N ASP A 11 -2.88 -9.69 -4.92
CA ASP A 11 -4.06 -9.79 -5.77
C ASP A 11 -5.30 -9.25 -5.03
N VAL A 12 -6.01 -8.29 -5.63
CA VAL A 12 -7.20 -7.66 -5.03
C VAL A 12 -8.41 -8.59 -4.96
N ARG A 13 -8.47 -9.65 -5.77
CA ARG A 13 -9.55 -10.66 -5.69
C ARG A 13 -9.43 -11.48 -4.42
N GLU A 14 -8.22 -11.68 -3.89
CA GLU A 14 -8.03 -12.32 -2.59
C GLU A 14 -8.63 -11.49 -1.45
N LEU A 15 -8.82 -10.18 -1.66
CA LEU A 15 -9.47 -9.27 -0.72
C LEU A 15 -10.98 -9.17 -0.97
N GLY A 16 -11.51 -9.91 -1.95
CA GLY A 16 -12.92 -9.87 -2.33
C GLY A 16 -13.28 -8.68 -3.22
N PHE A 17 -12.30 -7.99 -3.80
CA PHE A 17 -12.53 -6.91 -4.74
C PHE A 17 -12.40 -7.44 -6.18
N GLU A 18 -13.49 -7.33 -6.92
CA GLU A 18 -13.52 -7.70 -8.34
C GLU A 18 -13.36 -6.43 -9.17
N PRO A 19 -12.18 -6.16 -9.77
CA PRO A 19 -12.05 -5.05 -10.68
C PRO A 19 -13.00 -5.27 -11.87
N ASN A 20 -13.91 -4.32 -12.08
CA ASN A 20 -14.85 -4.33 -13.20
C ASN A 20 -14.10 -4.03 -14.50
N GLY A 21 -13.55 -5.06 -15.14
CA GLY A 21 -12.93 -4.96 -16.46
C GLY A 21 -11.66 -5.77 -16.60
N SER A 22 -11.09 -5.76 -17.81
CA SER A 22 -9.83 -6.43 -18.16
C SER A 22 -8.57 -5.78 -17.56
N PHE A 23 -8.75 -5.07 -16.44
CA PHE A 23 -7.69 -4.49 -15.64
C PHE A 23 -6.99 -5.61 -14.85
N GLY A 24 -5.68 -5.52 -14.68
CA GLY A 24 -4.91 -6.44 -13.84
C GLY A 24 -5.50 -6.51 -12.43
N THR A 25 -5.31 -7.62 -11.73
CA THR A 25 -5.72 -7.78 -10.32
C THR A 25 -4.54 -7.66 -9.37
N ASP A 26 -3.33 -7.63 -9.93
CA ASP A 26 -2.07 -7.50 -9.24
C ASP A 26 -1.83 -6.05 -8.83
N VAL A 27 -1.80 -5.80 -7.52
CA VAL A 27 -1.39 -4.54 -6.92
C VAL A 27 0.04 -4.70 -6.42
N ASP A 28 0.92 -3.85 -6.91
CA ASP A 28 2.29 -3.80 -6.44
C ASP A 28 2.38 -2.88 -5.23
N VAL A 29 2.92 -3.37 -4.13
CA VAL A 29 3.09 -2.65 -2.87
C VAL A 29 4.57 -2.66 -2.52
N GLN A 30 5.16 -1.48 -2.44
CA GLN A 30 6.52 -1.27 -2.01
C GLN A 30 6.50 -0.58 -0.65
N VAL A 31 7.09 -1.21 0.35
CA VAL A 31 7.26 -0.67 1.70
C VAL A 31 8.73 -0.33 1.86
N ASP A 32 9.06 0.95 2.00
CA ASP A 32 10.41 1.45 2.26
C ASP A 32 10.51 1.90 3.72
N ASP A 33 11.27 1.17 4.52
CA ASP A 33 11.55 1.53 5.89
C ASP A 33 12.81 2.39 5.97
N ALA A 34 12.62 3.69 6.20
CA ALA A 34 13.67 4.69 6.37
C ALA A 34 13.95 4.99 7.85
N GLY A 35 13.91 3.96 8.70
CA GLY A 35 14.34 3.98 10.10
C GLY A 35 13.38 4.69 11.06
N ASP A 36 13.13 5.99 10.85
CA ASP A 36 12.18 6.79 11.65
C ASP A 36 10.83 7.00 10.94
N GLU A 37 10.73 6.60 9.68
CA GLU A 37 9.54 6.69 8.84
C GLU A 37 9.45 5.45 7.94
N THR A 38 8.22 5.08 7.57
CA THR A 38 7.93 4.01 6.61
C THR A 38 7.10 4.58 5.49
N VAL A 39 7.58 4.48 4.25
CA VAL A 39 6.86 4.94 3.06
C VAL A 39 6.29 3.73 2.34
N VAL A 40 5.00 3.75 2.05
CA VAL A 40 4.32 2.69 1.30
C VAL A 40 3.82 3.23 -0.02
N GLU A 41 4.40 2.76 -1.11
CA GLU A 41 3.96 3.04 -2.46
C GLU A 41 3.12 1.86 -2.97
N VAL A 42 1.91 2.15 -3.42
CA VAL A 42 1.00 1.17 -3.99
C VAL A 42 0.76 1.52 -5.45
N ALA A 43 1.20 0.67 -6.37
CA ALA A 43 1.02 0.83 -7.80
C ALA A 43 0.02 -0.19 -8.36
N TYR A 44 -0.95 0.29 -9.13
CA TYR A 44 -1.97 -0.54 -9.78
C TYR A 44 -2.41 0.09 -11.09
N GLU A 45 -2.30 -0.64 -12.20
CA GLU A 45 -2.83 -0.21 -13.51
C GLU A 45 -2.43 1.23 -13.91
N GLY A 46 -1.21 1.64 -13.57
CA GLY A 46 -0.67 2.98 -13.87
C GLY A 46 -1.02 4.07 -12.84
N TRP A 47 -1.82 3.76 -11.83
CA TRP A 47 -2.05 4.61 -10.67
C TRP A 47 -1.04 4.30 -9.58
N VAL A 48 -0.56 5.33 -8.88
CA VAL A 48 0.35 5.19 -7.74
C VAL A 48 -0.21 5.97 -6.57
N TRP A 49 -0.34 5.31 -5.43
CA TRP A 49 -0.72 5.90 -4.15
C TRP A 49 0.45 5.75 -3.19
N THR A 50 0.98 6.88 -2.71
CA THR A 50 2.05 6.90 -1.73
C THR A 50 1.47 7.28 -0.38
N LEU A 51 1.73 6.47 0.63
CA LEU A 51 1.34 6.68 2.01
C LEU A 51 2.60 6.76 2.86
N GLU A 52 2.62 7.68 3.80
CA GLU A 52 3.74 7.82 4.73
C GLU A 52 3.27 7.47 6.14
N PHE A 53 4.12 6.76 6.86
CA PHE A 53 3.87 6.32 8.22
C PHE A 53 5.04 6.76 9.11
N ASP A 54 4.73 7.09 10.35
CA ASP A 54 5.75 7.32 11.37
C ASP A 54 6.42 6.00 11.81
N LYS A 55 7.51 6.08 12.58
CA LYS A 55 8.18 4.93 13.22
C LYS A 55 7.29 4.03 14.10
N TYR A 56 6.08 4.46 14.43
CA TYR A 56 5.11 3.67 15.18
C TYR A 56 4.08 2.99 14.26
N GLY A 57 4.26 3.09 12.94
CA GLY A 57 3.36 2.59 11.92
C GLY A 57 2.06 3.40 11.82
N GLN A 58 2.02 4.63 12.32
CA GLN A 58 0.84 5.50 12.21
C GLN A 58 0.89 6.29 10.92
N LEU A 59 -0.23 6.27 10.20
CA LEU A 59 -0.38 7.03 8.96
C LEU A 59 -0.22 8.54 9.24
N THR A 60 0.82 9.14 8.65
CA THR A 60 1.10 10.58 8.73
C THR A 60 0.61 11.31 7.50
N ASP A 61 0.75 10.68 6.33
CA ASP A 61 0.30 11.22 5.05
C ASP A 61 -0.36 10.13 4.20
N ALA A 62 -1.44 10.50 3.51
CA ALA A 62 -2.17 9.61 2.64
C ALA A 62 -2.81 10.38 1.48
N PRO A 63 -2.94 9.75 0.30
CA PRO A 63 -3.55 10.41 -0.85
C PRO A 63 -5.05 10.59 -0.59
N THR A 64 -5.48 11.85 -0.58
CA THR A 64 -6.82 12.26 -0.15
C THR A 64 -7.94 12.08 -1.17
N ASP A 65 -7.64 11.92 -2.47
CA ASP A 65 -8.65 12.21 -3.50
C ASP A 65 -9.10 11.06 -4.41
N SER A 66 -8.44 9.90 -4.44
CA SER A 66 -8.83 8.82 -5.39
C SER A 66 -8.32 7.44 -5.01
N SER A 67 -8.14 7.18 -3.72
CA SER A 67 -7.70 5.90 -3.22
C SER A 67 -8.86 4.89 -3.26
N PRO A 68 -8.70 3.74 -3.95
CA PRO A 68 -9.76 2.74 -4.03
C PRO A 68 -9.99 2.08 -2.66
N ALA A 69 -11.21 1.61 -2.42
CA ALA A 69 -11.60 1.01 -1.13
C ALA A 69 -10.75 -0.22 -0.73
N TRP A 70 -10.09 -0.86 -1.70
CA TRP A 70 -9.18 -1.98 -1.44
C TRP A 70 -7.77 -1.57 -1.00
N LEU A 71 -7.41 -0.28 -1.09
CA LEU A 71 -6.07 0.21 -0.78
C LEU A 71 -5.66 -0.07 0.67
N GLY A 72 -6.52 0.28 1.63
CA GLY A 72 -6.29 0.01 3.06
C GLY A 72 -6.10 -1.49 3.35
N PRO A 73 -7.03 -2.37 2.90
CA PRO A 73 -6.87 -3.81 3.01
C PRO A 73 -5.58 -4.37 2.38
N VAL A 74 -5.18 -3.87 1.20
CA VAL A 74 -3.93 -4.27 0.54
C VAL A 74 -2.72 -3.91 1.40
N ILE A 75 -2.64 -2.68 1.90
CA ILE A 75 -1.53 -2.23 2.74
C ILE A 75 -1.46 -3.04 4.02
N LYS A 76 -2.60 -3.29 4.66
CA LYS A 76 -2.66 -4.11 5.88
C LYS A 76 -2.25 -5.57 5.66
N LYS A 77 -2.45 -6.09 4.43
CA LYS A 77 -1.98 -7.43 4.03
C LYS A 77 -0.49 -7.42 3.67
N ALA A 78 0.01 -6.34 3.08
CA ALA A 78 1.42 -6.15 2.80
C ALA A 78 2.23 -6.01 4.10
N ASP A 79 1.74 -5.19 5.03
CA ASP A 79 2.31 -5.01 6.35
C ASP A 79 1.20 -4.83 7.42
N PRO A 80 0.97 -5.86 8.26
CA PRO A 80 -0.03 -5.79 9.32
C PRO A 80 0.39 -4.91 10.51
N ALA A 81 1.64 -4.45 10.58
CA ALA A 81 2.10 -3.52 11.61
C ALA A 81 1.64 -2.07 11.35
N LEU A 82 1.30 -1.74 10.09
CA LEU A 82 0.84 -0.42 9.70
C LEU A 82 -0.62 -0.18 10.10
N LYS A 83 -0.87 0.97 10.71
CA LYS A 83 -2.18 1.43 11.15
C LYS A 83 -2.80 2.32 10.07
N VAL A 84 -3.43 1.66 9.11
CA VAL A 84 -4.39 2.26 8.18
C VAL A 84 -5.80 2.19 8.80
N CYS A 85 -6.44 3.34 8.98
CA CYS A 85 -7.80 3.48 9.54
C CYS A 85 -8.89 3.31 8.48
#